data_AF-A0AAU5V1E5-F1
#
_entry.id   AF-A0AAU5V1E5-F1
#
_cell.length_a   1.000
_cell.length_b   1.000
_cell.length_c   1.000
_cell.angle_alpha   90.00
_cell.angle_beta   90.00
_cell.angle_gamma   90.00
#
_symmetry.space_group_name_H-M   'P 1'
#
loop_
_entity.id
_entity.type
_entity.pdbx_description
1 polymer ?
#
loop_
_entity_poly.entity_id
_entity_poly.type
_entity_poly.pdbx_seq_one_letter_code
_entity_poly.pdbx_strand_id
1 'polypeptide(L)'
;MRPRSARWTARREFSTATAVAVITGITAASLLTLPDEPSAAHRVSSMTSQRGVPRNEFVMADGLSPADVRRVHREALRVLRSDIDSADLDAYSDEPWPPAVLNSYERALSLAREQVADGTRSRRGDLGMGIDIDVRDDEQFGVLLDLVPYTINADGRHGDCSIFGAGDTGTSLCIAVTREQETALLSRLAALGVPSPVLAPLPQRRRRRGVFGFGRAKPDNR
;
A
#
# COMPACT_ATOMS: atom_id res chain seq x y z
N MET A 1 -32.36 31.44 -58.52
CA MET A 1 -33.38 30.43 -58.89
C MET A 1 -33.32 29.29 -57.87
N ARG A 2 -34.45 28.99 -57.19
CA ARG A 2 -34.65 27.82 -56.31
C ARG A 2 -35.10 26.60 -57.15
N PRO A 3 -34.92 25.35 -56.68
CA PRO A 3 -36.01 24.61 -55.99
C PRO A 3 -35.55 23.82 -54.73
N ARG A 4 -36.33 23.80 -53.62
CA ARG A 4 -37.25 22.73 -53.12
C ARG A 4 -36.56 21.41 -52.71
N SER A 5 -36.30 21.10 -51.43
CA SER A 5 -37.18 20.67 -50.31
C SER A 5 -37.63 19.20 -50.30
N ALA A 6 -37.08 18.40 -49.37
CA ALA A 6 -37.70 17.22 -48.71
C ALA A 6 -36.84 16.91 -47.47
N ARG A 7 -37.20 17.29 -46.22
CA ARG A 7 -38.08 16.61 -45.25
C ARG A 7 -38.01 15.07 -45.28
N TRP A 8 -37.27 14.52 -44.31
CA TRP A 8 -37.58 13.24 -43.66
C TRP A 8 -37.30 13.36 -42.16
N THR A 9 -38.32 13.03 -41.38
CA THR A 9 -38.37 12.95 -39.92
C THR A 9 -38.42 11.48 -39.50
N ALA A 10 -37.51 11.04 -38.64
CA ALA A 10 -37.67 9.85 -37.79
C ALA A 10 -36.73 10.06 -36.58
N ARG A 11 -37.23 10.57 -35.45
CA ARG A 11 -37.88 9.81 -34.37
C ARG A 11 -37.09 8.53 -34.05
N ARG A 12 -36.07 8.66 -33.20
CA ARG A 12 -35.57 7.55 -32.38
C ARG A 12 -35.96 7.83 -30.95
N GLU A 13 -36.80 6.93 -30.46
CA GLU A 13 -37.35 6.89 -29.13
C GLU A 13 -36.25 6.43 -28.16
N PHE A 14 -36.11 7.17 -27.06
CA PHE A 14 -35.37 6.73 -25.89
C PHE A 14 -36.17 5.59 -25.24
N SER A 15 -35.62 4.38 -25.27
CA SER A 15 -36.16 3.25 -24.51
C SER A 15 -35.40 3.14 -23.20
N THR A 16 -35.98 3.73 -22.16
CA THR A 16 -35.65 3.50 -20.75
C THR A 16 -36.18 2.12 -20.38
N ALA A 17 -35.29 1.19 -20.04
CA ALA A 17 -35.68 -0.09 -19.43
C ALA A 17 -34.66 -0.47 -18.35
N THR A 18 -34.98 -0.04 -17.13
CA THR A 18 -34.93 -0.79 -15.88
C THR A 18 -34.31 -2.19 -15.94
N ALA A 19 -33.17 -2.36 -15.27
CA ALA A 19 -32.76 -3.64 -14.72
C ALA A 19 -32.46 -3.44 -13.23
N VAL A 20 -33.50 -3.57 -12.41
CA VAL A 20 -33.40 -3.82 -10.97
C VAL A 20 -33.47 -5.33 -10.82
N ALA A 21 -32.38 -5.96 -10.38
CA ALA A 21 -32.40 -7.32 -9.87
C ALA A 21 -31.81 -7.33 -8.46
N VAL A 22 -32.74 -7.41 -7.52
CA VAL A 22 -32.55 -7.66 -6.10
C VAL A 22 -32.10 -9.12 -5.93
N ILE A 23 -30.98 -9.34 -5.23
CA ILE A 23 -30.65 -10.65 -4.63
C ILE A 23 -30.61 -10.44 -3.12
N THR A 24 -31.77 -10.55 -2.50
CA THR A 24 -31.93 -10.82 -1.07
C THR A 24 -32.22 -12.31 -0.90
N GLY A 25 -31.42 -13.00 -0.08
CA GLY A 25 -31.73 -14.38 0.28
C GLY A 25 -30.55 -15.19 0.83
N ILE A 26 -29.93 -14.76 1.93
CA ILE A 26 -29.30 -15.72 2.84
C ILE A 26 -29.83 -15.46 4.24
N THR A 27 -30.53 -16.48 4.72
CA THR A 27 -31.21 -16.63 6.01
C THR A 27 -30.25 -16.58 7.18
N ALA A 28 -30.68 -15.89 8.24
CA ALA A 28 -30.16 -16.00 9.59
C ALA A 28 -30.48 -17.38 10.17
N ALA A 29 -29.45 -18.08 10.69
CA ALA A 29 -29.47 -18.91 11.90
C ALA A 29 -28.25 -19.86 11.88
N SER A 30 -27.19 -19.50 12.61
CA SER A 30 -26.35 -20.45 13.36
C SER A 30 -25.44 -19.64 14.28
N LEU A 31 -25.95 -19.42 15.49
CA LEU A 31 -25.17 -19.10 16.68
C LEU A 31 -24.38 -20.35 17.06
N LEU A 32 -23.11 -20.41 16.68
CA LEU A 32 -22.12 -21.25 17.33
C LEU A 32 -20.99 -20.35 17.83
N THR A 33 -20.95 -20.25 19.16
CA THR A 33 -19.90 -19.63 19.96
C THR A 33 -18.54 -20.18 19.54
N LEU A 34 -17.78 -19.39 18.80
CA LEU A 34 -16.37 -19.67 18.54
C LEU A 34 -15.54 -19.16 19.74
N PRO A 35 -14.53 -19.92 20.18
CA PRO A 35 -13.62 -19.47 21.21
C PRO A 35 -12.82 -18.27 20.73
N ASP A 36 -12.57 -17.36 21.68
CA ASP A 36 -11.77 -16.15 21.60
C ASP A 36 -10.33 -16.49 21.14
N GLU A 37 -10.13 -16.53 19.83
CA GLU A 37 -8.81 -16.70 19.22
C GLU A 37 -8.02 -15.40 19.44
N PRO A 38 -6.83 -15.44 20.05
CA PRO A 38 -5.99 -14.26 20.18
C PRO A 38 -5.61 -13.77 18.79
N SER A 39 -6.19 -12.62 18.43
CA SER A 39 -5.84 -11.79 17.29
C SER A 39 -4.37 -11.94 16.93
N ALA A 40 -4.13 -12.40 15.70
CA ALA A 40 -2.81 -12.66 15.15
C ALA A 40 -1.89 -11.50 15.50
N ALA A 41 -0.93 -11.74 16.40
CA ALA A 41 0.10 -10.79 16.73
C ALA A 41 0.89 -10.50 15.45
N HIS A 42 0.54 -9.39 14.77
CA HIS A 42 1.18 -8.94 13.56
C HIS A 42 2.69 -8.92 13.77
N ARG A 43 3.38 -9.62 12.88
CA ARG A 43 4.83 -9.60 12.79
C ARG A 43 5.24 -8.24 12.25
N VAL A 44 5.25 -7.24 13.13
CA VAL A 44 6.00 -6.00 12.89
C VAL A 44 7.46 -6.45 12.80
N SER A 45 7.94 -6.63 11.58
CA SER A 45 9.34 -6.86 11.29
C SER A 45 10.11 -5.76 12.01
N SER A 46 10.95 -6.17 12.97
CA SER A 46 11.65 -5.22 13.81
C SER A 46 12.52 -4.35 12.92
N MET A 47 12.21 -3.06 12.82
CA MET A 47 13.08 -2.06 12.18
C MET A 47 14.38 -2.07 12.98
N THR A 48 15.43 -2.65 12.39
CA THR A 48 16.74 -2.69 13.04
C THR A 48 17.55 -1.57 12.44
N SER A 49 17.80 -0.49 13.19
CA SER A 49 18.77 0.53 12.76
C SER A 49 20.14 -0.14 12.55
N GLN A 50 20.58 -0.31 11.29
CA GLN A 50 21.98 -0.61 10.96
C GLN A 50 22.88 0.61 11.25
N ARG A 51 24.21 0.40 11.23
CA ARG A 51 25.20 1.45 11.48
C ARG A 51 25.15 2.52 10.37
N GLY A 52 24.34 3.55 10.57
CA GLY A 52 24.13 4.69 9.67
C GLY A 52 23.65 5.92 10.45
N VAL A 53 23.13 6.92 9.74
CA VAL A 53 22.51 8.12 10.36
C VAL A 53 21.41 7.68 11.34
N PRO A 54 21.37 8.19 12.58
CA PRO A 54 20.32 7.84 13.53
C PRO A 54 18.92 8.10 12.95
N ARG A 55 18.04 7.09 13.02
CA ARG A 55 16.64 7.19 12.62
C ARG A 55 15.74 7.06 13.84
N ASN A 56 14.68 7.86 13.85
CA ASN A 56 13.57 7.75 14.78
C ASN A 56 12.44 6.95 14.11
N GLU A 57 11.86 6.02 14.86
CA GLU A 57 10.75 5.19 14.39
C GLU A 57 9.43 5.82 14.83
N PHE A 58 8.50 5.96 13.88
CA PHE A 58 7.17 6.51 14.10
C PHE A 58 6.11 5.60 13.53
N VAL A 59 4.94 5.63 14.15
CA VAL A 59 3.69 5.10 13.59
C VAL A 59 2.73 6.25 13.32
N MET A 60 1.85 6.06 12.36
CA MET A 60 0.74 6.99 12.15
C MET A 60 -0.19 6.99 13.35
N ALA A 61 -0.66 8.18 13.75
CA ALA A 61 -1.60 8.34 14.85
C ALA A 61 -3.02 7.87 14.43
N ASP A 62 -3.76 7.36 15.40
CA ASP A 62 -5.16 6.97 15.21
C ASP A 62 -6.08 8.18 14.98
N GLY A 63 -7.26 7.94 14.43
CA GLY A 63 -8.33 8.94 14.31
C GLY A 63 -8.16 9.94 13.14
N LEU A 64 -7.19 9.73 12.26
CA LEU A 64 -7.05 10.50 11.03
C LEU A 64 -8.20 10.21 10.07
N SER A 65 -8.59 11.22 9.30
CA SER A 65 -9.55 11.03 8.21
C SER A 65 -8.92 10.16 7.11
N PRO A 66 -9.71 9.40 6.32
CA PRO A 66 -9.16 8.63 5.20
C PRO A 66 -8.39 9.48 4.19
N ALA A 67 -8.76 10.75 4.02
CA ALA A 67 -8.03 11.67 3.14
C ALA A 67 -6.65 12.02 3.69
N ASP A 68 -6.55 12.20 5.01
CA ASP A 68 -5.28 12.52 5.66
C ASP A 68 -4.36 11.31 5.71
N VAL A 69 -4.88 10.11 6.01
CA VAL A 69 -4.13 8.85 5.89
C VAL A 69 -3.42 8.76 4.54
N ARG A 70 -4.16 8.94 3.44
CA ARG A 70 -3.57 8.92 2.08
C ARG A 70 -2.47 9.96 1.88
N ARG A 71 -2.64 11.17 2.43
CA ARG A 71 -1.62 12.23 2.37
C ARG A 71 -0.37 11.83 3.14
N VAL A 72 -0.52 11.25 4.33
CA VAL A 72 0.59 10.80 5.18
C VAL A 72 1.41 9.73 4.48
N HIS A 73 0.78 8.68 3.95
CA HIS A 73 1.48 7.63 3.20
C HIS A 73 2.28 8.21 2.02
N ARG A 74 1.64 9.06 1.21
CA ARG A 74 2.27 9.66 0.03
C ARG A 74 3.43 10.59 0.37
N GLU A 75 3.28 11.46 1.36
CA GLU A 75 4.37 12.35 1.76
C GLU A 75 5.51 11.61 2.46
N ALA A 76 5.21 10.57 3.24
CA ALA A 76 6.23 9.73 3.85
C ALA A 76 7.12 9.08 2.78
N LEU A 77 6.52 8.45 1.77
CA LEU A 77 7.27 7.89 0.63
C LEU A 77 8.08 8.95 -0.11
N ARG A 78 7.51 10.13 -0.38
CA ARG A 78 8.23 11.22 -1.06
C ARG A 78 9.47 11.67 -0.30
N VAL A 79 9.38 11.76 1.02
CA VAL A 79 10.51 12.14 1.88
C VAL A 79 11.56 11.03 1.96
N LEU A 80 11.12 9.76 1.97
CA LEU A 80 11.99 8.59 2.09
C LEU A 80 12.58 8.12 0.76
N ARG A 81 12.08 8.60 -0.38
CA ARG A 81 12.42 8.10 -1.73
C ARG A 81 13.92 7.96 -1.97
N SER A 82 14.73 8.94 -1.56
CA SER A 82 16.18 8.94 -1.77
C SER A 82 16.92 7.84 -1.01
N ASP A 83 16.30 7.32 0.04
CA ASP A 83 16.91 6.39 0.98
C ASP A 83 16.39 4.96 0.78
N ILE A 84 15.34 4.77 -0.02
CA ILE A 84 14.81 3.45 -0.34
C ILE A 84 15.68 2.84 -1.46
N ASP A 85 16.35 1.73 -1.15
CA ASP A 85 17.12 0.94 -2.09
C ASP A 85 16.25 -0.06 -2.86
N SER A 86 15.23 -0.59 -2.19
CA SER A 86 14.25 -1.53 -2.76
C SER A 86 12.89 -1.33 -2.12
N ALA A 87 11.82 -1.41 -2.91
CA ALA A 87 10.46 -1.42 -2.40
C ALA A 87 9.66 -2.57 -3.04
N ASP A 88 8.70 -3.09 -2.29
CA ASP A 88 7.73 -4.04 -2.79
C ASP A 88 6.33 -3.70 -2.31
N LEU A 89 5.31 -4.09 -3.08
CA LEU A 89 3.91 -3.93 -2.72
C LEU A 89 3.09 -5.15 -3.10
N ASP A 90 2.06 -5.40 -2.31
CA ASP A 90 1.00 -6.34 -2.66
C ASP A 90 -0.09 -5.59 -3.44
N ALA A 91 -0.50 -6.10 -4.60
CA ALA A 91 -1.69 -5.63 -5.32
C ALA A 91 -2.96 -6.29 -4.75
N TYR A 92 -3.07 -6.33 -3.42
CA TYR A 92 -4.21 -6.83 -2.66
C TYR A 92 -4.74 -5.74 -1.73
N SER A 93 -6.06 -5.68 -1.56
CA SER A 93 -6.75 -4.75 -0.67
C SER A 93 -7.93 -5.48 -0.03
N ASP A 94 -8.25 -5.18 1.23
CA ASP A 94 -9.48 -5.67 1.85
C ASP A 94 -10.72 -4.92 1.34
N GLU A 95 -10.53 -3.75 0.72
CA GLU A 95 -11.57 -2.92 0.14
C GLU A 95 -11.50 -2.91 -1.40
N PRO A 96 -12.61 -2.61 -2.11
CA PRO A 96 -12.57 -2.40 -3.54
C PRO A 96 -11.63 -1.23 -3.91
N TRP A 97 -10.75 -1.45 -4.89
CA TRP A 97 -9.88 -0.41 -5.42
C TRP A 97 -10.69 0.80 -5.90
N PRO A 98 -10.37 2.02 -5.45
CA PRO A 98 -11.03 3.23 -5.96
C PRO A 98 -10.80 3.38 -7.47
N PRO A 99 -11.78 3.89 -8.24
CA PRO A 99 -11.62 4.10 -9.68
C PRO A 99 -10.40 4.94 -10.06
N ALA A 100 -10.00 5.88 -9.19
CA ALA A 100 -8.87 6.75 -9.39
C ALA A 100 -7.51 6.03 -9.42
N VAL A 101 -7.39 4.81 -8.89
CA VAL A 101 -6.12 4.07 -8.81
C VAL A 101 -6.09 2.80 -9.65
N LEU A 102 -7.16 2.52 -10.42
CA LEU A 102 -7.25 1.31 -11.24
C LEU A 102 -6.13 1.21 -12.28
N ASN A 103 -5.75 2.32 -12.90
CA ASN A 103 -4.63 2.33 -13.85
C ASN A 103 -3.31 1.94 -13.16
N SER A 104 -3.07 2.44 -11.94
CA SER A 104 -1.88 2.10 -11.16
C SER A 104 -1.90 0.63 -10.72
N TYR A 105 -3.07 0.10 -10.37
CA TYR A 105 -3.27 -1.32 -10.07
C TYR A 105 -2.96 -2.21 -11.29
N GLU A 106 -3.50 -1.89 -12.45
CA GLU A 106 -3.22 -2.62 -13.70
C GLU A 106 -1.75 -2.53 -14.09
N ARG A 107 -1.11 -1.37 -13.85
CA ARG A 107 0.32 -1.20 -14.06
C ARG A 107 1.14 -2.07 -13.12
N ALA A 108 0.79 -2.16 -11.84
CA ALA A 108 1.45 -3.05 -10.88
C ALA A 108 1.41 -4.51 -11.34
N LEU A 109 0.24 -5.00 -11.77
CA LEU A 109 0.12 -6.36 -12.32
C LEU A 109 0.92 -6.55 -13.61
N SER A 110 1.08 -5.50 -14.41
CA SER A 110 1.91 -5.53 -15.61
C SER A 110 3.40 -5.62 -15.27
N LEU A 111 3.88 -4.86 -14.27
CA LEU A 111 5.24 -4.96 -13.73
C LEU A 111 5.53 -6.38 -13.23
N ALA A 112 4.60 -7.00 -12.50
CA ALA A 112 4.76 -8.38 -12.04
C ALA A 112 4.93 -9.37 -13.21
N ARG A 113 4.24 -9.16 -14.35
CA ARG A 113 4.41 -9.98 -15.55
C ARG A 113 5.74 -9.71 -16.26
N GLU A 114 6.18 -8.45 -16.30
CA GLU A 114 7.49 -8.07 -16.82
C GLU A 114 8.62 -8.75 -16.01
N GLN A 115 8.53 -8.74 -14.68
CA GLN A 115 9.46 -9.44 -13.77
C GLN A 115 9.46 -10.97 -13.98
N VAL A 116 8.32 -11.54 -14.36
CA VAL A 116 8.25 -12.97 -14.72
C VAL A 116 8.92 -13.24 -16.07
N ALA A 117 8.81 -12.29 -17.01
CA ALA A 117 9.40 -12.39 -18.33
C ALA A 117 10.93 -12.22 -18.30
N ASP A 118 11.44 -11.29 -17.48
CA ASP A 118 12.87 -11.03 -17.30
C ASP A 118 13.57 -12.05 -16.36
N GLY A 119 12.79 -12.84 -15.62
CA GLY A 119 13.28 -13.90 -14.74
C GLY A 119 13.66 -13.45 -13.33
N THR A 120 13.42 -12.18 -12.98
CA THR A 120 13.57 -11.66 -11.60
C THR A 120 12.49 -12.22 -10.67
N ARG A 121 11.34 -12.63 -11.22
CA ARG A 121 10.22 -13.26 -10.50
C ARG A 121 9.91 -14.66 -11.01
N SER A 122 9.52 -15.54 -10.07
CA SER A 122 9.07 -16.89 -10.40
C SER A 122 7.74 -16.89 -11.16
N ARG A 123 7.67 -17.64 -12.27
CA ARG A 123 6.41 -17.91 -13.02
C ARG A 123 5.29 -18.54 -12.20
N ARG A 124 5.63 -19.22 -11.10
CA ARG A 124 4.66 -19.86 -10.20
C ARG A 124 4.24 -18.95 -9.05
N GLY A 125 4.88 -17.79 -8.92
CA GLY A 125 4.52 -16.80 -7.91
C GLY A 125 3.17 -16.18 -8.22
N ASP A 126 2.44 -15.82 -7.18
CA ASP A 126 1.25 -14.98 -7.30
C ASP A 126 1.65 -13.62 -7.93
N LEU A 127 0.93 -13.17 -8.95
CA LEU A 127 1.21 -11.89 -9.61
C LEU A 127 0.81 -10.68 -8.74
N GLY A 128 -0.03 -10.89 -7.72
CA GLY A 128 -0.49 -9.83 -6.83
C GLY A 128 0.33 -9.65 -5.56
N MET A 129 1.32 -10.50 -5.23
CA MET A 129 2.08 -10.38 -3.98
C MET A 129 3.52 -9.92 -4.22
N GLY A 130 4.09 -9.07 -3.36
CA GLY A 130 5.50 -8.69 -3.35
C GLY A 130 6.02 -8.27 -4.71
N ILE A 131 5.31 -7.36 -5.37
CA ILE A 131 5.69 -6.82 -6.67
C ILE A 131 6.80 -5.82 -6.44
N ASP A 132 7.99 -6.09 -6.99
CA ASP A 132 9.13 -5.19 -6.83
C ASP A 132 8.87 -3.86 -7.56
N ILE A 133 9.22 -2.76 -6.91
CA ILE A 133 9.09 -1.40 -7.45
C ILE A 133 10.47 -0.75 -7.47
N ASP A 134 10.90 -0.31 -8.66
CA ASP A 134 12.05 0.59 -8.76
C ASP A 134 11.63 2.01 -8.39
N VAL A 135 11.96 2.43 -7.17
CA VAL A 135 11.64 3.77 -6.66
C VAL A 135 12.40 4.89 -7.38
N ARG A 136 13.43 4.57 -8.18
CA ARG A 136 14.18 5.55 -8.99
C ARG A 136 13.46 5.85 -10.30
N ASP A 137 12.64 4.94 -10.78
CA ASP A 137 11.74 5.16 -11.91
C ASP A 137 10.51 5.97 -11.44
N ASP A 138 10.26 7.11 -12.08
CA ASP A 138 9.16 8.01 -11.68
C ASP A 138 7.78 7.39 -11.91
N GLU A 139 7.61 6.53 -12.93
CA GLU A 139 6.34 5.88 -13.22
C GLU A 139 6.04 4.77 -12.21
N GLN A 140 7.02 3.91 -11.93
CA GLN A 140 6.88 2.86 -10.91
C GLN A 140 6.71 3.44 -9.51
N PHE A 141 7.45 4.51 -9.18
CA PHE A 141 7.24 5.21 -7.92
C PHE A 141 5.84 5.84 -7.83
N GLY A 142 5.29 6.32 -8.95
CA GLY A 142 3.90 6.77 -9.05
C GLY A 142 2.90 5.67 -8.69
N VAL A 143 3.12 4.45 -9.19
CA VAL A 143 2.30 3.27 -8.84
C VAL A 143 2.31 3.01 -7.33
N LEU A 144 3.50 3.03 -6.71
CA LEU A 144 3.63 2.86 -5.27
C LEU A 144 2.87 3.94 -4.49
N LEU A 145 3.02 5.22 -4.86
CA LEU A 145 2.31 6.34 -4.21
C LEU A 145 0.79 6.23 -4.29
N ASP A 146 0.26 5.64 -5.36
CA ASP A 146 -1.18 5.49 -5.56
C ASP A 146 -1.78 4.32 -4.80
N LEU A 147 -1.08 3.18 -4.76
CA LEU A 147 -1.63 1.94 -4.21
C LEU A 147 -1.37 1.76 -2.71
N VAL A 148 -0.28 2.31 -2.19
CA VAL A 148 0.12 2.13 -0.79
C VAL A 148 -0.97 2.46 0.25
N PRO A 149 -1.80 3.50 0.07
CA PRO A 149 -2.87 3.78 1.04
C PRO A 149 -4.04 2.80 1.03
N TYR A 150 -4.03 1.80 0.15
CA TYR A 150 -5.12 0.84 -0.04
C TYR A 150 -4.64 -0.61 0.02
N THR A 151 -3.33 -0.86 -0.11
CA THR A 151 -2.79 -2.21 -0.08
C THR A 151 -2.77 -2.80 1.32
N ILE A 152 -2.91 -4.12 1.42
CA ILE A 152 -2.68 -4.87 2.65
C ILE A 152 -1.22 -4.90 3.09
N ASN A 153 -0.27 -4.66 2.17
CA ASN A 153 1.16 -4.65 2.49
C ASN A 153 1.99 -3.88 1.45
N ALA A 154 2.89 -3.02 1.93
CA ALA A 154 4.01 -2.48 1.17
C ALA A 154 5.22 -2.24 2.08
N ASP A 155 6.42 -2.57 1.63
CA ASP A 155 7.67 -2.36 2.35
C ASP A 155 8.64 -1.51 1.50
N GLY A 156 9.40 -0.66 2.17
CA GLY A 156 10.48 0.13 1.58
C GLY A 156 11.72 0.00 2.45
N ARG A 157 12.83 -0.43 1.85
CA ARG A 157 14.03 -0.87 2.58
C ARG A 157 15.26 -0.05 2.19
N HIS A 158 16.12 0.18 3.18
CA HIS A 158 17.48 0.68 3.02
C HIS A 158 18.45 -0.40 3.48
N GLY A 159 19.19 -1.01 2.55
CA GLY A 159 19.90 -2.27 2.79
C GLY A 159 18.96 -3.34 3.38
N ASP A 160 19.33 -3.90 4.54
CA ASP A 160 18.49 -4.91 5.21
C ASP A 160 17.44 -4.31 6.17
N CYS A 161 17.32 -2.98 6.23
CA CYS A 161 16.46 -2.28 7.16
C CYS A 161 15.18 -1.81 6.48
N SER A 162 14.01 -2.25 6.94
CA SER A 162 12.75 -1.59 6.58
C SER A 162 12.75 -0.17 7.16
N ILE A 163 12.47 0.83 6.32
CA ILE A 163 12.35 2.25 6.68
C ILE A 163 10.96 2.81 6.37
N PHE A 164 10.15 2.06 5.61
CA PHE A 164 8.77 2.34 5.31
C PHE A 164 7.99 1.02 5.35
N GLY A 165 6.88 0.98 6.07
CA GLY A 165 5.97 -0.16 6.05
C GLY A 165 4.53 0.35 6.10
N ALA A 166 3.71 -0.11 5.17
CA ALA A 166 2.27 0.09 5.16
C ALA A 166 1.57 -1.27 5.20
N GLY A 167 0.51 -1.38 5.98
CA GLY A 167 -0.27 -2.60 6.08
C GLY A 167 -1.72 -2.36 6.45
N ASP A 168 -2.47 -3.47 6.65
CA ASP A 168 -3.86 -3.47 7.11
C ASP A 168 -4.75 -2.54 6.27
N THR A 169 -4.74 -2.75 4.95
CA THR A 169 -5.43 -1.92 3.95
C THR A 169 -5.05 -0.44 4.05
N GLY A 170 -3.76 -0.17 4.20
CA GLY A 170 -3.18 1.17 4.28
C GLY A 170 -3.63 2.00 5.49
N THR A 171 -4.20 1.36 6.52
CA THR A 171 -4.57 2.04 7.77
C THR A 171 -3.44 2.05 8.78
N SER A 172 -2.45 1.17 8.62
CA SER A 172 -1.23 1.17 9.42
C SER A 172 -0.05 1.69 8.60
N LEU A 173 0.75 2.56 9.23
CA LEU A 173 2.00 3.09 8.69
C LEU A 173 3.05 3.06 9.78
N CYS A 174 4.22 2.53 9.45
CA CYS A 174 5.44 2.59 10.24
C CYS A 174 6.57 3.17 9.38
N ILE A 175 7.32 4.13 9.91
CA ILE A 175 8.44 4.76 9.20
C ILE A 175 9.65 4.92 10.11
N ALA A 176 10.85 4.83 9.54
CA ALA A 176 12.10 5.18 10.19
C ALA A 176 12.75 6.36 9.44
N VAL A 177 12.71 7.55 10.05
CA VAL A 177 13.15 8.81 9.44
C VAL A 177 14.32 9.41 10.20
N THR A 178 15.22 10.11 9.51
CA THR A 178 16.17 11.03 10.17
C THR A 178 15.42 12.27 10.70
N ARG A 179 16.09 13.09 11.52
CA ARG A 179 15.50 14.34 12.03
C ARG A 179 15.14 15.32 10.91
N GLU A 180 15.98 15.39 9.88
CA GLU A 180 15.76 16.24 8.70
C GLU A 180 14.54 15.76 7.91
N GLN A 181 14.41 14.45 7.72
CA GLN A 181 13.25 13.83 7.07
C GLN A 181 11.97 14.03 7.87
N GLU A 182 12.01 13.84 9.20
CA GLU A 182 10.88 14.11 10.09
C GLU A 182 10.40 15.56 9.94
N THR A 183 11.34 16.53 9.98
CA THR A 183 11.02 17.95 9.82
C THR A 183 10.41 18.25 8.45
N ALA A 184 10.97 17.67 7.38
CA ALA A 184 10.45 17.82 6.02
C ALA A 184 9.05 17.22 5.86
N LEU A 185 8.81 16.04 6.44
CA LEU A 185 7.51 15.37 6.42
C LEU A 185 6.44 16.19 7.14
N LEU A 186 6.72 16.62 8.37
CA LEU A 186 5.79 17.44 9.15
C LEU A 186 5.50 18.78 8.47
N SER A 187 6.49 19.41 7.84
CA SER A 187 6.31 20.64 7.08
C SER A 187 5.39 20.44 5.87
N ARG A 188 5.56 19.36 5.11
CA ARG A 188 4.70 19.02 3.96
C ARG A 188 3.26 18.73 4.38
N LEU A 189 3.09 17.97 5.47
CA LEU A 189 1.76 17.64 5.99
C LEU A 189 1.02 18.87 6.52
N ALA A 190 1.72 19.78 7.20
CA ALA A 190 1.17 21.06 7.63
C ALA A 190 0.72 21.92 6.43
N ALA A 191 1.51 21.98 5.35
CA ALA A 191 1.15 22.69 4.14
C ALA A 191 -0.10 22.11 3.44
N LEU A 192 -0.38 20.82 3.64
CA LEU A 192 -1.58 20.13 3.17
C LEU A 192 -2.79 20.25 4.14
N GLY A 193 -2.62 20.94 5.26
CA GLY A 193 -3.66 21.12 6.28
C GLY A 193 -3.96 19.87 7.10
N VAL A 194 -3.03 18.89 7.14
CA VAL A 194 -3.20 17.69 7.96
C VAL A 194 -3.01 18.06 9.44
N PRO A 195 -3.96 17.72 10.33
CA PRO A 195 -3.89 18.10 11.74
C PRO A 195 -2.77 17.37 12.48
N SER A 196 -2.22 18.02 13.49
CA SER A 196 -1.23 17.45 14.43
C SER A 196 -1.92 16.99 15.73
N PRO A 197 -1.49 15.89 16.37
CA PRO A 197 -0.36 15.02 16.01
C PRO A 197 -0.74 13.97 14.94
N VAL A 198 0.15 13.78 13.95
CA VAL A 198 -0.04 12.84 12.84
C VAL A 198 0.85 11.59 12.94
N LEU A 199 1.97 11.71 13.67
CA LEU A 199 2.91 10.63 13.93
C LEU A 199 3.11 10.50 15.44
N ALA A 200 3.06 9.29 15.95
CA ALA A 200 3.41 8.94 17.32
C ALA A 200 4.75 8.18 17.30
N PRO A 201 5.69 8.47 18.21
CA PRO A 201 6.90 7.68 18.33
C PRO A 201 6.55 6.21 18.56
N LEU A 202 7.13 5.31 17.78
CA LEU A 202 6.98 3.88 18.05
C LEU A 202 7.62 3.61 19.42
N PRO A 203 6.91 3.01 20.38
CA PRO A 203 7.50 2.71 21.67
C PRO A 203 8.72 1.82 21.42
N GLN A 204 9.91 2.33 21.78
CA GLN A 204 11.13 1.56 21.69
C GLN A 204 10.91 0.27 22.46
N ARG A 205 10.64 -0.83 21.76
CA ARG A 205 10.63 -2.16 22.35
C ARG A 205 12.02 -2.30 22.94
N ARG A 206 12.13 -2.18 24.27
CA ARG A 206 13.38 -2.34 25.00
C ARG A 206 14.01 -3.59 24.42
N ARG A 207 15.11 -3.42 23.67
CA ARG A 207 15.85 -4.51 23.06
C ARG A 207 16.16 -5.48 24.18
N ARG A 208 15.33 -6.50 24.38
CA ARG A 208 15.70 -7.61 25.25
C ARG A 208 16.89 -8.20 24.52
N ARG A 209 18.09 -7.94 25.03
CA ARG A 209 19.30 -8.69 24.75
C ARG A 209 19.01 -10.13 25.16
N GLY A 210 18.29 -10.85 24.30
CA GLY A 210 18.01 -12.26 24.40
C GLY A 210 18.87 -12.94 23.36
N VAL A 211 19.97 -13.50 23.81
CA VAL A 211 20.77 -14.49 23.10
C VAL A 211 19.82 -15.61 22.63
N PHE A 212 19.46 -15.62 21.36
CA PHE A 212 18.95 -16.81 20.68
C PHE A 212 19.58 -16.86 19.30
N GLY A 213 20.73 -17.53 19.24
CA GLY A 213 21.28 -18.00 17.99
C GLY A 213 20.40 -19.12 17.45
N PHE A 214 19.78 -18.90 16.29
CA PHE A 214 19.39 -19.99 15.41
C PHE A 214 20.26 -19.87 14.16
N GLY A 215 21.35 -20.65 14.17
CA GLY A 215 22.13 -20.91 12.98
C GLY A 215 21.25 -21.65 11.97
N ARG A 216 21.01 -21.01 10.83
CA ARG A 216 20.50 -21.69 9.64
C ARG A 216 21.72 -22.23 8.90
N ALA A 217 22.08 -23.48 9.17
CA ALA A 217 23.07 -24.20 8.38
C ALA A 217 22.53 -24.33 6.95
N LYS A 218 23.31 -23.88 5.96
CA LYS A 218 23.16 -24.31 4.56
C LYS A 218 23.60 -25.78 4.48
N PRO A 219 22.81 -26.68 3.89
CA PRO A 219 23.35 -27.97 3.48
C PRO A 219 24.28 -27.75 2.29
N ASP A 220 25.53 -28.17 2.43
CA ASP A 220 26.44 -28.39 1.31
C ASP A 220 25.92 -29.57 0.49
N ASN A 221 25.59 -29.34 -0.78
CA ASN A 221 25.38 -30.40 -1.75
C ASN A 221 26.76 -30.85 -2.27
N ARG A 222 27.16 -32.06 -1.91
CA ARG A 222 28.05 -32.89 -2.71
C ARG A 222 27.22 -33.87 -3.53
#